data_AF-A0A0A8XT70-F1
#
_entry.id   AF-A0A0A8XT70-F1
#
_cell.length_a   1.000
_cell.length_b   1.000
_cell.length_c   1.000
_cell.angle_alpha   90.00
_cell.angle_beta   90.00
_cell.angle_gamma   90.00
#
_symmetry.space_group_name_H-M   'P 1'
#
loop_
_entity.id
_entity.type
_entity.pdbx_description
1 polymer ?
#
loop_
_entity_poly.entity_id
_entity_poly.type
_entity_poly.pdbx_seq_one_letter_code
_entity_poly.pdbx_strand_id
1 'polypeptide(L)'
;MLANLDVCMGGRVAEELIFGDSEVTSGASSDFQQATAMARAMVTKYGMSKQVGLVSYNYEDDGKSMSSETRLLIEQEVKNFLEKAYNNAKTILTKHNKELHALANALLEHETLTGAQIKNILSQVNNKQQQEHAIEAPQKTPAAPASPASPAASAAAAAAAAAAAAQQAAAKAKGVAGIGS
;
A
#
# COMPACT_ATOMS: atom_id res chain seq x y z
N MET A 1 6.21 0.24 -21.30
CA MET A 1 5.79 -1.14 -20.99
C MET A 1 5.39 -1.30 -19.54
N LEU A 2 6.29 -1.07 -18.56
CA LEU A 2 5.92 -1.18 -17.14
C LEU A 2 4.70 -0.33 -16.75
N ALA A 3 4.71 0.97 -17.10
CA ALA A 3 3.56 1.84 -16.88
C ALA A 3 2.26 1.36 -17.55
N ASN A 4 2.35 0.64 -18.69
CA ASN A 4 1.16 0.11 -19.34
C ASN A 4 0.62 -1.11 -18.59
N LEU A 5 1.49 -1.93 -17.98
CA LEU A 5 1.05 -2.99 -17.07
C LEU A 5 0.31 -2.38 -15.87
N ASP A 6 0.83 -1.29 -15.31
CA ASP A 6 0.18 -0.58 -14.19
C ASP A 6 -1.21 -0.09 -14.61
N VAL A 7 -1.34 0.49 -15.80
CA VAL A 7 -2.64 0.94 -16.36
C VAL A 7 -3.61 -0.23 -16.50
N CYS A 8 -3.18 -1.36 -17.07
CA CYS A 8 -4.04 -2.54 -17.20
C CYS A 8 -4.50 -3.08 -15.83
N MET A 9 -3.66 -3.00 -14.80
CA MET A 9 -4.05 -3.43 -13.44
C MET A 9 -4.94 -2.41 -12.72
N GLY A 10 -4.96 -1.16 -13.18
CA GLY A 10 -5.63 -0.06 -12.51
C GLY A 10 -7.13 -0.27 -12.30
N GLY A 11 -7.85 -0.80 -13.30
CA GLY A 11 -9.28 -1.06 -13.19
C GLY A 11 -9.63 -2.05 -12.07
N ARG A 12 -8.96 -3.22 -12.10
CA ARG A 12 -9.13 -4.26 -11.06
C ARG A 12 -8.79 -3.74 -9.67
N VAL A 13 -7.68 -3.01 -9.54
CA VAL A 13 -7.24 -2.45 -8.25
C VAL A 13 -8.22 -1.39 -7.75
N ALA A 14 -8.75 -0.53 -8.63
CA ALA A 14 -9.72 0.48 -8.26
C ALA A 14 -11.02 -0.14 -7.72
N GLU A 15 -11.54 -1.18 -8.38
CA GLU A 15 -12.70 -1.93 -7.90
C GLU A 15 -12.44 -2.51 -6.51
N GLU A 16 -11.30 -3.19 -6.33
CA GLU A 16 -10.94 -3.82 -5.05
C GLU A 16 -10.80 -2.80 -3.92
N LEU A 17 -10.19 -1.64 -4.18
CA LEU A 17 -10.03 -0.58 -3.17
C LEU A 17 -11.36 0.04 -2.73
N ILE A 18 -12.35 0.09 -3.62
CA ILE A 18 -13.65 0.75 -3.36
C ILE A 18 -14.66 -0.25 -2.79
N PHE A 19 -14.75 -1.45 -3.36
CA PHE A 19 -15.79 -2.43 -3.05
C PHE A 19 -15.29 -3.63 -2.24
N GLY A 20 -13.97 -3.80 -2.11
CA GLY A 20 -13.35 -4.92 -1.42
C GLY A 20 -13.12 -6.16 -2.30
N ASP A 21 -12.36 -7.12 -1.76
CA ASP A 21 -11.93 -8.33 -2.49
C ASP A 21 -13.08 -9.24 -2.94
N SER A 22 -14.24 -9.18 -2.27
CA SER A 22 -15.41 -10.02 -2.59
C SER A 22 -16.21 -9.53 -3.78
N GLU A 23 -16.06 -8.26 -4.17
CA GLU A 23 -16.90 -7.57 -5.17
C GLU A 23 -16.14 -7.28 -6.48
N VAL A 24 -15.02 -7.95 -6.69
CA VAL A 24 -14.23 -7.84 -7.93
C VAL A 24 -14.95 -8.48 -9.12
N THR A 25 -15.04 -7.76 -10.24
CA THR A 25 -15.84 -8.19 -11.39
C THR A 25 -15.02 -8.90 -12.47
N SER A 26 -15.70 -9.41 -13.51
CA SER A 26 -15.07 -9.94 -14.73
C SER A 26 -14.69 -8.85 -15.74
N GLY A 27 -14.96 -7.57 -15.44
CA GLY A 27 -14.75 -6.43 -16.35
C GLY A 27 -13.29 -6.22 -16.77
N ALA A 28 -12.33 -6.55 -15.89
CA ALA A 28 -10.90 -6.43 -16.15
C ALA A 28 -10.29 -7.58 -17.00
N SER A 29 -11.11 -8.49 -17.52
CA SER A 29 -10.63 -9.67 -18.27
C SER A 29 -9.77 -9.30 -19.49
N SER A 30 -10.18 -8.29 -20.26
CA SER A 30 -9.43 -7.83 -21.43
C SER A 30 -8.10 -7.16 -21.04
N ASP A 31 -8.05 -6.47 -19.91
CA ASP A 31 -6.82 -5.87 -19.38
C ASP A 31 -5.82 -6.94 -18.94
N PHE A 32 -6.29 -8.01 -18.29
CA PHE A 32 -5.43 -9.14 -17.92
C PHE A 32 -4.83 -9.82 -19.14
N GLN A 33 -5.60 -10.02 -20.20
CA GLN A 33 -5.10 -10.61 -21.45
C GLN A 33 -4.00 -9.74 -22.07
N GLN A 34 -4.25 -8.42 -22.17
CA GLN A 34 -3.27 -7.47 -22.71
C GLN A 34 -2.01 -7.39 -21.86
N ALA A 35 -2.16 -7.28 -20.54
CA ALA A 35 -1.03 -7.22 -19.61
C ALA A 35 -0.20 -8.50 -19.66
N THR A 36 -0.84 -9.67 -19.69
CA THR A 36 -0.16 -10.97 -19.77
C THR A 36 0.62 -11.10 -21.07
N ALA A 37 0.02 -10.75 -22.22
CA ALA A 37 0.70 -10.77 -23.50
C ALA A 37 1.91 -9.83 -23.54
N MET A 38 1.76 -8.62 -22.98
CA MET A 38 2.83 -7.63 -22.90
C MET A 38 3.97 -8.10 -21.97
N ALA A 39 3.65 -8.56 -20.76
CA ALA A 39 4.63 -9.08 -19.82
C ALA A 39 5.36 -10.30 -20.40
N ARG A 40 4.66 -11.18 -21.11
CA ARG A 40 5.28 -12.30 -21.82
C ARG A 40 6.26 -11.82 -22.87
N ALA A 41 5.90 -10.85 -23.71
CA ALA A 41 6.82 -10.27 -24.69
C ALA A 41 8.04 -9.58 -24.02
N MET A 42 7.83 -8.90 -22.89
CA MET A 42 8.93 -8.33 -22.09
C MET A 42 9.95 -9.39 -21.67
N VAL A 43 9.48 -10.55 -21.24
CA VAL A 43 10.33 -11.67 -20.81
C VAL A 43 10.96 -12.39 -22.00
N THR A 44 10.18 -12.74 -23.02
CA THR A 44 10.62 -13.67 -24.09
C THR A 44 11.22 -12.98 -25.31
N LYS A 45 10.86 -11.73 -25.61
CA LYS A 45 11.30 -11.02 -26.83
C LYS A 45 12.24 -9.86 -26.52
N TYR A 46 12.08 -9.21 -25.36
CA TYR A 46 12.81 -7.98 -25.04
C TYR A 46 13.88 -8.13 -23.96
N GLY A 47 14.09 -9.33 -23.40
CA GLY A 47 15.16 -9.59 -22.42
C GLY A 47 15.00 -8.79 -21.12
N MET A 48 13.78 -8.44 -20.73
CA MET A 48 13.51 -7.62 -19.54
C MET A 48 13.53 -8.41 -18.23
N SER A 49 13.72 -9.74 -18.29
CA SER A 49 13.94 -10.57 -17.11
C SER A 49 15.43 -10.85 -16.91
N LYS A 50 15.94 -10.56 -15.71
CA LYS A 50 17.32 -10.90 -15.32
C LYS A 50 17.51 -12.42 -15.20
N GLN A 51 16.47 -13.14 -14.81
CA GLN A 51 16.54 -14.59 -14.58
C GLN A 51 16.52 -15.37 -15.90
N VAL A 52 15.72 -14.93 -16.85
CA VAL A 52 15.68 -15.49 -18.21
C VAL A 52 16.90 -15.04 -19.02
N GLY A 53 17.34 -13.79 -18.83
CA GLY A 53 18.51 -13.22 -19.48
C GLY A 53 18.22 -12.59 -20.83
N LEU A 54 19.29 -12.22 -21.54
CA LEU A 54 19.25 -11.53 -22.84
C LEU A 54 19.11 -12.52 -24.01
N VAL A 55 18.06 -13.34 -23.97
CA VAL A 55 17.76 -14.36 -24.99
C VAL A 55 16.33 -14.20 -25.50
N SER A 56 16.13 -14.49 -26.78
CA SER A 56 14.79 -14.48 -27.39
C SER A 56 14.23 -15.89 -27.45
N TYR A 57 13.03 -16.10 -26.92
CA TYR A 57 12.27 -17.34 -27.04
C TYR A 57 11.07 -17.16 -27.96
N ASN A 58 10.84 -18.14 -28.84
CA ASN A 58 9.59 -18.25 -29.57
C ASN A 58 8.52 -18.82 -28.64
N TYR A 59 7.40 -18.11 -28.46
CA TYR A 59 6.27 -18.52 -27.63
C TYR A 59 4.96 -18.60 -28.43
N GLU A 60 5.02 -18.65 -29.76
CA GLU A 60 3.82 -18.71 -30.60
C GLU A 60 3.04 -20.04 -30.44
N ASP A 61 3.68 -21.09 -29.90
CA ASP A 61 3.09 -22.40 -29.62
C ASP A 61 2.77 -22.64 -28.14
N ASP A 62 2.64 -21.57 -27.36
CA ASP A 62 2.52 -21.56 -25.90
C ASP A 62 3.72 -22.17 -25.15
N GLY A 63 4.90 -22.19 -25.79
CA GLY A 63 6.13 -22.72 -25.23
C GLY A 63 6.17 -24.25 -25.19
N LYS A 64 5.49 -24.91 -26.12
CA LYS A 64 5.57 -26.37 -26.29
C LYS A 64 6.92 -26.81 -26.87
N SER A 65 7.58 -25.95 -27.66
CA SER A 65 8.88 -26.22 -28.26
C SER A 65 10.08 -26.01 -27.31
N MET A 66 9.86 -25.48 -26.11
CA MET A 66 10.91 -25.23 -25.11
C MET A 66 10.85 -26.24 -23.96
N SER A 67 11.95 -26.34 -23.20
CA SER A 67 11.98 -27.22 -22.02
C SER A 67 10.97 -26.75 -20.97
N SER A 68 10.44 -27.70 -20.20
CA SER A 68 9.49 -27.42 -19.11
C SER A 68 10.06 -26.43 -18.09
N GLU A 69 11.35 -26.55 -17.79
CA GLU A 69 12.07 -25.66 -16.87
C GLU A 69 12.12 -24.23 -17.41
N THR A 70 12.40 -24.06 -18.70
CA THR A 70 12.45 -22.75 -19.37
C THR A 70 11.06 -22.10 -19.38
N ARG A 71 10.03 -22.87 -19.74
CA ARG A 71 8.65 -22.39 -19.75
C ARG A 71 8.19 -21.97 -18.36
N LEU A 72 8.48 -22.79 -17.34
CA LEU A 72 8.15 -22.47 -15.95
C LEU A 72 8.83 -21.17 -15.50
N LEU A 73 10.12 -21.00 -15.83
CA LEU A 73 10.86 -19.78 -15.50
C LEU A 73 10.24 -18.53 -16.15
N ILE A 74 9.86 -18.63 -17.43
CA ILE A 74 9.17 -17.55 -18.15
C ILE A 74 7.84 -17.21 -17.49
N GLU A 75 7.01 -18.21 -17.18
CA GLU A 75 5.70 -18.01 -16.55
C GLU A 75 5.81 -17.39 -15.15
N GLN A 76 6.81 -17.79 -14.37
CA GLN A 76 7.11 -17.18 -13.08
C GLN A 76 7.47 -15.70 -13.22
N GLU A 77 8.32 -15.34 -14.20
CA GLU A 77 8.71 -13.96 -14.41
C GLU A 77 7.57 -13.10 -14.95
N VAL A 78 6.70 -13.66 -15.81
CA VAL A 78 5.46 -12.99 -16.24
C VAL A 78 4.58 -12.68 -15.03
N LYS A 79 4.34 -13.67 -14.17
CA LYS A 79 3.56 -13.47 -12.94
C LYS A 79 4.17 -12.39 -12.05
N ASN A 80 5.49 -12.39 -11.87
CA ASN A 80 6.22 -11.39 -11.10
C ASN A 80 6.03 -9.97 -11.65
N PHE A 81 6.04 -9.79 -12.98
CA PHE A 81 5.75 -8.49 -13.60
C PHE A 81 4.33 -8.01 -13.33
N LEU A 82 3.34 -8.90 -13.44
CA LEU A 82 1.94 -8.55 -13.21
C LEU A 82 1.67 -8.23 -11.73
N GLU A 83 2.25 -9.00 -10.80
CA GLU A 83 2.15 -8.72 -9.36
C GLU A 83 2.79 -7.38 -8.99
N LYS A 84 3.97 -7.07 -9.54
CA LYS A 84 4.60 -5.76 -9.34
C LYS A 84 3.74 -4.63 -9.87
N ALA A 85 3.17 -4.80 -11.06
CA ALA A 85 2.31 -3.79 -11.67
C ALA A 85 1.03 -3.56 -10.85
N TYR A 86 0.41 -4.64 -10.39
CA TYR A 86 -0.74 -4.59 -9.48
C TYR A 86 -0.41 -3.84 -8.19
N ASN A 87 0.71 -4.17 -7.54
CA ASN A 87 1.14 -3.51 -6.30
C ASN A 87 1.48 -2.02 -6.52
N ASN A 88 2.07 -1.69 -7.65
CA ASN A 88 2.37 -0.31 -8.01
C ASN A 88 1.07 0.49 -8.25
N ALA A 89 0.14 -0.05 -9.03
CA ALA A 89 -1.19 0.53 -9.24
C ALA A 89 -1.93 0.72 -7.90
N LYS A 90 -1.88 -0.27 -6.99
CA LYS A 90 -2.47 -0.17 -5.65
C LYS A 90 -1.86 0.93 -4.81
N THR A 91 -0.53 1.09 -4.88
CA THR A 91 0.17 2.17 -4.20
C THR A 91 -0.24 3.54 -4.74
N ILE A 92 -0.29 3.69 -6.06
CA ILE A 92 -0.69 4.95 -6.73
C ILE A 92 -2.14 5.30 -6.39
N LEU A 93 -3.07 4.37 -6.55
CA LEU A 93 -4.50 4.61 -6.32
C LEU A 93 -4.82 4.83 -4.84
N THR A 94 -4.13 4.15 -3.92
CA THR A 94 -4.25 4.43 -2.48
C THR A 94 -3.75 5.84 -2.15
N LYS A 95 -2.60 6.24 -2.71
CA LYS A 95 -2.04 7.58 -2.48
C LYS A 95 -2.96 8.69 -3.00
N HIS A 96 -3.61 8.46 -4.14
CA HIS A 96 -4.49 9.42 -4.81
C HIS A 96 -5.98 9.06 -4.63
N ASN A 97 -6.34 8.52 -3.47
CA ASN A 97 -7.69 8.00 -3.22
C ASN A 97 -8.76 9.12 -3.28
N LYS A 98 -8.47 10.33 -2.78
CA LYS A 98 -9.41 11.46 -2.88
C LYS A 98 -9.70 11.83 -4.35
N GLU A 99 -8.66 11.84 -5.18
CA GLU A 99 -8.76 12.10 -6.62
C GLU A 99 -9.56 11.02 -7.35
N LEU A 100 -9.34 9.75 -7.01
CA LEU A 100 -10.10 8.61 -7.55
C LEU A 100 -11.60 8.79 -7.28
N HIS A 101 -11.98 9.09 -6.03
CA HIS A 101 -13.39 9.32 -5.66
C HIS A 101 -13.98 10.55 -6.37
N ALA A 102 -13.22 11.65 -6.48
CA ALA A 102 -13.68 12.84 -7.17
C ALA A 102 -13.97 12.58 -8.66
N LEU A 103 -13.12 11.82 -9.34
CA LEU A 103 -13.35 11.43 -10.73
C LEU A 103 -14.53 10.47 -10.88
N ALA A 104 -14.66 9.47 -9.99
CA ALA A 104 -15.78 8.55 -10.01
C ALA A 104 -17.12 9.26 -9.83
N ASN A 105 -17.21 10.19 -8.86
CA ASN A 105 -18.42 10.99 -8.65
C ASN A 105 -18.74 11.88 -9.85
N ALA A 106 -17.74 12.53 -10.45
CA ALA A 106 -17.94 13.34 -11.65
C ALA A 106 -18.43 12.50 -12.85
N LEU A 107 -17.99 11.25 -12.97
CA LEU A 107 -18.48 10.32 -14.00
C LEU A 107 -19.90 9.84 -13.72
N LEU A 108 -20.31 9.70 -12.46
CA LEU A 108 -21.72 9.42 -12.12
C LEU A 108 -22.64 10.58 -12.50
N GLU A 109 -22.18 11.83 -12.39
CA GLU A 109 -22.97 13.02 -12.73
C GLU A 109 -23.00 13.33 -14.23
N HIS A 110 -21.89 13.09 -14.95
CA HIS A 110 -21.71 13.55 -16.32
C HIS A 110 -21.57 12.44 -17.36
N GLU A 111 -21.49 11.17 -16.94
CA GLU A 111 -21.26 9.95 -17.74
C GLU A 111 -19.92 9.90 -18.50
N THR A 112 -19.46 11.03 -19.06
CA THR A 112 -18.23 11.18 -19.84
C THR A 112 -17.48 12.43 -19.42
N LEU A 113 -16.15 12.32 -19.31
CA LEU A 113 -15.27 13.45 -19.04
C LEU A 113 -14.20 13.58 -20.15
N THR A 114 -13.96 14.80 -20.58
CA THR A 114 -12.83 15.12 -21.47
C THR A 114 -11.52 15.19 -20.66
N GLY A 115 -10.38 15.02 -21.35
CA GLY A 115 -9.07 15.12 -20.70
C GLY A 115 -8.80 16.47 -20.03
N ALA A 116 -9.39 17.57 -20.53
CA ALA A 116 -9.30 18.88 -19.90
C ALA A 116 -10.11 18.95 -18.59
N GLN A 117 -11.31 18.37 -18.55
CA GLN A 117 -12.13 18.29 -17.35
C GLN A 117 -11.45 17.44 -16.27
N ILE A 118 -10.89 16.29 -16.64
CA ILE A 118 -10.14 15.43 -15.72
C ILE A 118 -9.00 16.21 -15.05
N LYS A 119 -8.18 16.91 -15.84
CA LYS A 119 -7.07 17.74 -15.31
C LYS A 119 -7.55 18.82 -14.36
N ASN A 120 -8.69 19.45 -14.65
CA ASN A 120 -9.27 20.47 -13.77
C ASN A 120 -9.71 19.86 -12.42
N ILE A 121 -10.47 18.76 -12.44
CA ILE A 121 -10.92 18.05 -11.24
C ILE A 121 -9.72 17.66 -10.37
N LEU A 122 -8.69 17.04 -10.96
CA LEU A 122 -7.48 16.64 -10.25
C LEU A 122 -6.75 17.83 -9.61
N SER A 123 -6.64 18.95 -10.33
CA SER A 123 -5.99 20.17 -9.81
C SER A 123 -6.76 20.76 -8.63
N GLN A 124 -8.10 20.74 -8.68
CA GLN A 124 -8.95 21.22 -7.59
C GLN A 124 -8.80 20.37 -6.32
N VAL A 125 -8.75 19.04 -6.44
CA VAL A 125 -8.57 18.13 -5.29
C VAL A 125 -7.19 18.37 -4.65
N ASN A 126 -6.14 18.47 -5.45
CA ASN A 126 -4.79 18.71 -4.96
C ASN A 126 -4.68 20.06 -4.22
N ASN A 127 -5.31 21.12 -4.74
CA ASN A 127 -5.33 22.43 -4.07
C ASN A 127 -6.06 22.39 -2.71
N LYS A 128 -7.16 21.63 -2.61
CA LYS A 128 -7.89 21.43 -1.34
C LYS A 128 -7.03 20.66 -0.32
N GLN A 129 -6.32 19.61 -0.76
CA GLN A 129 -5.40 18.85 0.10
C GLN A 129 -4.27 19.73 0.66
N GLN A 130 -3.70 20.62 -0.16
CA GLN A 130 -2.65 21.54 0.29
C GLN A 130 -3.16 22.59 1.27
N GLN A 131 -4.39 23.07 1.08
CA GLN A 131 -5.01 24.00 2.03
C GLN A 131 -5.28 23.31 3.36
N GLU A 132 -5.85 22.11 3.39
CA GLU A 132 -6.10 21.33 4.61
C GLU A 132 -4.81 21.08 5.42
N HIS A 133 -3.71 20.70 4.75
CA HIS A 133 -2.42 20.49 5.42
C HIS A 133 -1.74 21.78 5.92
N ALA A 134 -2.08 22.96 5.37
CA ALA A 134 -1.55 24.23 5.84
C ALA A 134 -2.23 24.74 7.14
N ILE A 135 -3.44 24.24 7.45
CA ILE A 135 -4.19 24.63 8.67
C ILE A 135 -3.79 23.78 9.89
N GLU A 136 -3.12 22.64 9.68
CA GLU A 136 -2.79 21.64 10.71
C GLU A 136 -1.35 21.76 11.26
N ALA A 137 -0.66 22.89 11.01
CA ALA A 137 0.60 23.20 11.68
C ALA A 137 0.32 23.72 13.11
N PRO A 138 1.00 23.21 14.16
CA PRO A 138 0.69 23.60 15.53
C PRO A 138 1.02 25.07 15.77
N GLN A 139 -0.01 25.87 16.05
CA GLN A 139 0.17 27.22 16.57
C GLN A 139 0.90 27.14 17.92
N LYS A 140 2.20 27.45 17.92
CA LYS A 140 2.93 27.82 19.14
C LYS A 140 2.25 29.06 19.72
N THR A 141 1.49 28.88 20.79
CA THR A 141 1.09 29.98 21.68
C THR A 141 2.34 30.50 22.40
N PRO A 142 2.65 31.82 22.34
CA PRO A 142 3.72 32.38 23.16
C PRO A 142 3.29 32.40 24.62
N ALA A 143 4.09 31.74 25.47
CA ALA A 143 3.99 31.83 26.91
C ALA A 143 4.48 33.19 27.42
N ALA A 144 3.73 33.80 28.35
CA ALA A 144 4.21 34.80 29.31
C ALA A 144 3.19 34.91 30.49
N PRO A 145 3.56 35.43 31.66
CA PRO A 145 4.30 34.71 32.70
C PRO A 145 3.56 34.68 34.05
N ALA A 146 4.01 33.78 34.94
CA ALA A 146 3.49 33.62 36.30
C ALA A 146 3.93 34.73 37.26
N SER A 147 3.07 35.05 38.25
CA SER A 147 3.45 35.62 39.56
C SER A 147 2.30 35.46 40.60
N PRO A 148 2.61 35.50 41.91
CA PRO A 148 2.19 34.46 42.87
C PRO A 148 1.42 34.95 44.13
N ALA A 149 1.06 33.96 44.99
CA ALA A 149 0.66 34.05 46.42
C ALA A 149 -0.76 34.60 46.71
N SER A 150 -1.58 34.07 47.63
CA SER A 150 -1.29 33.56 48.99
C SER A 150 -2.47 32.71 49.56
N PRO A 151 -2.33 32.11 50.78
CA PRO A 151 -3.03 30.90 51.24
C PRO A 151 -4.11 31.11 52.33
N ALA A 152 -5.04 30.14 52.49
CA ALA A 152 -5.81 29.85 53.71
C ALA A 152 -6.53 28.49 53.56
N ALA A 153 -6.06 27.40 54.19
CA ALA A 153 -6.43 26.90 55.52
C ALA A 153 -7.90 26.38 55.66
N SER A 154 -8.10 25.06 55.74
CA SER A 154 -8.46 24.36 57.01
C SER A 154 -8.74 22.85 56.85
N ALA A 155 -8.35 22.11 57.92
CA ALA A 155 -8.82 20.82 58.48
C ALA A 155 -8.91 19.56 57.56
N ALA A 156 -8.14 18.47 57.69
CA ALA A 156 -7.77 17.59 58.82
C ALA A 156 -8.85 16.56 59.27
N ALA A 157 -8.67 15.29 58.87
CA ALA A 157 -8.97 14.01 59.57
C ALA A 157 -9.01 12.84 58.54
N ALA A 158 -8.00 11.97 58.35
CA ALA A 158 -7.54 10.81 59.14
C ALA A 158 -8.48 9.57 59.17
N ALA A 159 -8.11 8.47 58.48
CA ALA A 159 -7.88 7.10 59.02
C ALA A 159 -8.24 5.91 58.08
N ALA A 160 -7.25 5.02 57.80
CA ALA A 160 -7.28 3.52 57.70
C ALA A 160 -6.04 3.02 56.90
N ALA A 161 -4.92 2.59 57.52
CA ALA A 161 -4.53 1.21 57.92
C ALA A 161 -4.52 0.18 56.76
N ALA A 162 -3.56 -0.73 56.52
CA ALA A 162 -2.20 -1.08 56.99
C ALA A 162 -1.67 -2.27 56.11
N ALA A 163 -0.34 -2.53 56.12
CA ALA A 163 0.38 -3.79 55.76
C ALA A 163 0.55 -4.19 54.27
N ALA A 164 1.60 -4.87 53.79
CA ALA A 164 2.98 -5.20 54.21
C ALA A 164 3.67 -5.97 53.05
N ALA A 165 5.02 -6.03 53.07
CA ALA A 165 5.94 -6.96 52.36
C ALA A 165 6.15 -6.77 50.84
N ALA A 166 7.31 -6.32 50.31
CA ALA A 166 8.73 -6.66 50.46
C ALA A 166 9.27 -7.51 49.29
N GLN A 167 10.30 -6.93 48.66
CA GLN A 167 11.22 -7.47 47.66
C GLN A 167 11.85 -8.82 48.06
N GLN A 168 12.02 -9.73 47.10
CA GLN A 168 13.21 -10.57 46.84
C GLN A 168 12.88 -11.71 45.87
N ALA A 169 13.52 -11.76 44.69
CA ALA A 169 13.75 -12.99 43.93
C ALA A 169 14.74 -12.78 42.77
N ALA A 170 16.03 -12.63 43.09
CA ALA A 170 17.13 -12.93 42.20
C ALA A 170 17.90 -14.11 42.81
N ALA A 171 17.66 -15.33 42.30
CA ALA A 171 18.56 -16.49 42.33
C ALA A 171 17.80 -17.78 41.99
N LYS A 172 17.94 -18.26 40.76
CA LYS A 172 18.01 -19.71 40.45
C LYS A 172 18.52 -19.91 39.02
N ALA A 173 19.82 -19.66 38.84
CA ALA A 173 20.61 -20.24 37.77
C ALA A 173 21.38 -21.42 38.37
N LYS A 174 20.85 -22.64 38.22
CA LYS A 174 21.61 -23.90 38.30
C LYS A 174 20.76 -25.10 37.85
N GLY A 175 21.27 -25.83 36.86
CA GLY A 175 20.80 -27.12 36.35
C GLY A 175 19.77 -26.99 35.23
N VAL A 176 19.86 -27.62 34.06
CA VAL A 176 20.51 -28.88 33.66
C VAL A 176 20.58 -28.88 32.12
N ALA A 177 21.74 -29.13 31.50
CA ALA A 177 21.86 -29.75 30.17
C ALA A 177 23.33 -30.01 29.80
N GLY A 178 23.68 -31.30 29.71
CA GLY A 178 24.98 -31.88 29.36
C GLY A 178 25.03 -33.23 30.08
N ILE A 179 25.26 -34.39 29.48
CA ILE A 179 25.97 -34.78 28.26
C ILE A 179 25.50 -36.21 27.97
N GLY A 180 25.16 -36.55 26.73
CA GLY A 180 24.87 -37.93 26.31
C GLY A 180 25.84 -38.31 25.19
N SER A 181 26.66 -39.33 25.46
CA SER A 181 27.43 -40.09 24.48
C SER A 181 26.55 -41.08 23.73
#